data_AF-A0AAV4K897-F1
#
_entry.id   AF-A0AAV4K897-F1
#
_cell.length_a   1.000
_cell.length_b   1.000
_cell.length_c   1.000
_cell.angle_alpha   90.00
_cell.angle_beta   90.00
_cell.angle_gamma   90.00
#
_symmetry.space_group_name_H-M   'P 1'
#
loop_
_entity.id
_entity.type
_entity.pdbx_description
1 polymer ?
#
loop_
_entity_poly.entity_id
_entity_poly.type
_entity_poly.pdbx_seq_one_letter_code
_entity_poly.pdbx_strand_id
1 'polypeptide(L)'
;MAKETTAAPPDSTPHQGEHCHTGNQLCMPEDSRKRAARRLAIARGHLESIRLSLEKDDVYCVDVLRQIKAVQGALDGAATVILRGHLEAHVATAATRGDEKERVDELMEVLKYV
;
A
#
# COMPACT_ATOMS: atom_id res chain seq x y z
N MET A 1 -16.18 12.54 -56.10
CA MET A 1 -16.49 11.34 -55.29
C MET A 1 -15.84 11.50 -53.94
N ALA A 2 -16.61 12.00 -52.96
CA ALA A 2 -16.17 12.11 -51.58
C ALA A 2 -16.26 10.74 -50.91
N LYS A 3 -15.20 10.31 -50.23
CA LYS A 3 -15.25 9.21 -49.27
C LYS A 3 -15.04 9.83 -47.89
N GLU A 4 -16.14 10.04 -47.19
CA GLU A 4 -16.14 10.15 -45.73
C GLU A 4 -15.62 8.83 -45.14
N THR A 5 -14.71 8.93 -44.19
CA THR A 5 -14.41 7.85 -43.25
C THR A 5 -14.35 8.52 -41.88
N THR A 6 -15.47 8.42 -41.19
CA THR A 6 -15.69 8.92 -39.83
C THR A 6 -14.79 8.16 -38.86
N ALA A 7 -13.88 8.89 -38.20
CA ALA A 7 -13.12 8.39 -37.08
C ALA A 7 -14.05 8.21 -35.86
N ALA A 8 -14.00 7.03 -35.24
CA ALA A 8 -14.66 6.76 -33.97
C ALA A 8 -13.99 7.57 -32.83
N PRO A 9 -14.73 8.00 -31.80
CA PRO A 9 -14.22 8.86 -30.75
C PRO A 9 -13.23 8.13 -29.82
N PRO A 10 -12.26 8.84 -29.21
CA PRO A 10 -11.43 8.27 -28.17
C PRO A 10 -12.30 7.95 -26.95
N ASP A 11 -12.17 6.71 -26.48
CA ASP A 11 -12.79 6.19 -25.27
C ASP A 11 -12.38 7.06 -24.07
N SER A 12 -13.22 8.04 -23.76
CA SER A 12 -13.08 8.93 -22.62
C SER A 12 -13.64 8.22 -21.39
N THR A 13 -12.89 7.28 -20.84
CA THR A 13 -13.14 6.78 -19.49
C THR A 13 -12.27 7.57 -18.53
N PRO A 14 -12.82 8.54 -17.76
CA PRO A 14 -12.13 8.97 -16.57
C PRO A 14 -12.27 7.81 -15.59
N HIS A 15 -11.18 7.08 -15.32
CA HIS A 15 -11.07 6.30 -14.10
C HIS A 15 -11.03 7.30 -12.94
N GLN A 16 -12.21 7.81 -12.60
CA GLN A 16 -12.48 8.60 -11.42
C GLN A 16 -12.13 7.69 -10.25
N GLY A 17 -11.03 8.04 -9.58
CA GLY A 17 -10.58 7.35 -8.39
C GLY A 17 -11.76 7.17 -7.44
N GLU A 18 -11.97 5.93 -7.01
CA GLU A 18 -12.97 5.55 -6.04
C GLU A 18 -12.70 6.30 -4.74
N HIS A 19 -13.26 7.50 -4.63
CA HIS A 19 -13.26 8.27 -3.40
C HIS A 19 -14.23 7.60 -2.45
N CYS A 20 -13.70 6.82 -1.51
CA CYS A 20 -14.45 6.30 -0.37
C CYS A 20 -14.95 7.50 0.48
N HIS A 21 -16.16 7.98 0.20
CA HIS A 21 -16.83 8.96 1.04
C HIS A 21 -17.79 8.26 2.00
N THR A 22 -17.32 8.02 3.22
CA THR A 22 -18.19 7.90 4.38
C THR A 22 -17.86 9.06 5.31
N GLY A 23 -18.51 10.20 5.11
CA GLY A 23 -18.50 11.38 6.00
C GLY A 23 -17.13 11.91 6.45
N ASN A 24 -16.57 12.91 5.75
CA ASN A 24 -15.39 13.72 6.15
C ASN A 24 -14.12 12.97 6.64
N GLN A 25 -14.06 11.65 6.56
CA GLN A 25 -12.97 10.88 7.15
C GLN A 25 -11.98 10.43 6.06
N LEU A 26 -10.72 10.83 6.22
CA LEU A 26 -9.61 10.35 5.39
C LEU A 26 -9.51 8.83 5.56
N CYS A 27 -9.51 8.11 4.44
CA CYS A 27 -9.44 6.66 4.43
C CYS A 27 -8.42 6.14 3.42
N MET A 28 -7.79 5.01 3.77
CA MET A 28 -6.82 4.36 2.91
C MET A 28 -7.45 3.93 1.57
N PRO A 29 -6.81 4.25 0.42
CA PRO A 29 -7.28 3.81 -0.89
C PRO A 29 -7.47 2.29 -0.98
N GLU A 30 -8.53 1.85 -1.66
CA GLU A 30 -8.89 0.43 -1.75
C GLU A 30 -7.76 -0.43 -2.32
N ASP A 31 -7.11 0.02 -3.38
CA ASP A 31 -5.97 -0.68 -3.99
C ASP A 31 -4.80 -0.84 -3.02
N SER A 32 -4.46 0.22 -2.30
CA SER A 32 -3.42 0.19 -1.27
C SER A 32 -3.78 -0.76 -0.14
N ARG A 33 -5.04 -0.72 0.34
CA ARG A 33 -5.57 -1.63 1.37
C ARG A 33 -5.48 -3.09 0.94
N LYS A 34 -5.98 -3.44 -0.25
CA LYS A 34 -5.93 -4.81 -0.80
C LYS A 34 -4.49 -5.29 -0.99
N ARG A 35 -3.62 -4.45 -1.55
CA ARG A 35 -2.21 -4.77 -1.80
C ARG A 35 -1.41 -4.95 -0.51
N ALA A 36 -1.66 -4.13 0.51
CA ALA A 36 -1.06 -4.27 1.82
C ALA A 36 -1.56 -5.54 2.53
N ALA A 37 -2.87 -5.77 2.55
CA ALA A 37 -3.47 -6.96 3.14
C ALA A 37 -2.90 -8.25 2.54
N ARG A 38 -2.73 -8.32 1.21
CA ARG A 38 -2.10 -9.47 0.53
C ARG A 38 -0.66 -9.69 1.00
N ARG A 39 0.14 -8.63 1.15
CA ARG A 39 1.54 -8.73 1.61
C ARG A 39 1.61 -9.21 3.06
N LEU A 40 0.76 -8.67 3.93
CA LEU A 40 0.68 -9.08 5.33
C LEU A 40 0.23 -10.54 5.47
N ALA A 41 -0.68 -11.02 4.62
CA ALA A 41 -1.08 -12.43 4.62
C ALA A 41 0.10 -13.37 4.28
N ILE A 42 0.97 -12.97 3.34
CA ILE A 42 2.19 -13.72 2.98
C ILE A 42 3.18 -13.66 4.15
N ALA A 43 3.44 -12.48 4.71
CA ALA A 43 4.34 -12.31 5.84
C ALA A 43 3.91 -13.16 7.06
N ARG A 44 2.60 -13.23 7.34
CA ARG A 44 2.03 -14.09 8.37
C ARG A 44 2.33 -15.57 8.12
N GLY A 45 2.15 -16.04 6.88
CA GLY A 45 2.47 -17.43 6.51
C GLY A 45 3.97 -17.75 6.68
N HIS A 46 4.85 -16.82 6.30
CA HIS A 46 6.29 -16.96 6.51
C HIS A 46 6.65 -17.00 7.99
N LEU A 47 6.05 -16.11 8.80
CA LEU A 47 6.29 -16.08 10.25
C LEU A 47 5.85 -17.38 10.92
N GLU A 48 4.69 -17.93 10.53
CA GLU A 48 4.23 -19.23 11.04
C GLU A 48 5.19 -20.36 10.63
N SER A 49 5.70 -20.34 9.39
CA SER A 49 6.69 -21.33 8.95
C SER A 49 7.99 -21.28 9.76
N ILE A 50 8.45 -20.09 10.16
CA ILE A 50 9.62 -19.92 11.05
C ILE A 50 9.30 -20.52 12.42
N ARG A 51 8.14 -20.20 12.99
CA ARG A 51 7.69 -20.71 14.30
C ARG A 51 7.67 -22.25 14.32
N LEU A 52 7.09 -22.86 13.28
CA LEU A 52 7.05 -24.32 13.12
C LEU A 52 8.44 -24.92 12.93
N SER A 53 9.34 -24.22 12.23
CA SER A 53 10.71 -24.71 12.02
C SER A 53 11.45 -24.88 13.35
N LEU A 54 11.21 -23.99 14.33
CA LEU A 54 11.81 -24.04 15.66
C LEU A 54 11.38 -25.25 16.52
N GLU A 55 10.39 -26.03 16.10
CA GLU A 55 9.98 -27.25 16.79
C GLU A 55 10.89 -28.46 16.46
N LYS A 56 11.81 -28.32 15.50
CA LYS A 56 12.74 -29.37 15.09
C LYS A 56 14.05 -29.30 15.87
N ASP A 57 14.69 -30.44 16.08
CA ASP A 57 15.95 -30.54 16.81
C ASP A 57 17.20 -30.16 15.97
N ASP A 58 17.07 -30.06 14.65
CA ASP A 58 18.16 -29.85 13.68
C ASP A 58 18.21 -28.42 13.10
N VAL A 59 17.61 -27.44 13.79
CA VAL A 59 17.46 -26.07 13.27
C VAL A 59 18.79 -25.32 13.25
N TYR A 60 19.10 -24.75 12.08
CA TYR A 60 20.28 -23.90 11.93
C TYR A 60 19.94 -22.42 12.16
N CYS A 61 20.57 -21.82 13.18
CA CYS A 61 20.30 -20.45 13.62
C CYS A 61 20.40 -19.41 12.49
N VAL A 62 21.37 -19.54 11.59
CA VAL A 62 21.59 -18.57 10.50
C VAL A 62 20.43 -18.60 9.49
N ASP A 63 19.83 -19.76 9.25
CA ASP A 63 18.70 -19.87 8.33
C ASP A 63 17.43 -19.28 8.91
N VAL A 64 17.18 -19.48 10.21
CA VAL A 64 16.11 -18.79 10.95
C VAL A 64 16.30 -17.27 10.87
N LEU A 65 17.51 -16.77 11.12
CA LEU A 65 17.80 -15.33 11.04
C LEU A 65 17.57 -14.78 9.63
N ARG A 66 17.95 -15.51 8.58
CA ARG A 66 17.67 -15.13 7.19
C ARG A 66 16.17 -15.08 6.90
N GLN A 67 15.41 -16.07 7.37
CA GLN A 67 13.95 -16.08 7.21
C GLN A 67 13.29 -14.92 7.96
N ILE A 68 13.73 -14.61 9.19
CA ILE A 68 13.25 -13.43 9.93
C ILE A 68 13.54 -12.15 9.14
N LYS A 69 14.72 -12.00 8.55
CA LYS A 69 15.04 -10.86 7.67
C LYS A 69 14.12 -10.79 6.45
N ALA A 70 13.77 -11.92 5.85
CA ALA A 70 12.79 -11.94 4.76
C ALA A 70 11.39 -11.48 5.20
N VAL A 71 10.96 -11.85 6.41
CA VAL A 71 9.69 -11.35 6.99
C VAL A 71 9.75 -9.84 7.21
N GLN A 72 10.85 -9.31 7.77
CA GLN A 72 11.04 -7.87 7.94
C GLN A 72 10.90 -7.13 6.60
N GLY A 73 11.59 -7.58 5.55
CA GLY A 73 11.46 -6.98 4.23
C GLY A 73 10.04 -7.07 3.64
N ALA A 74 9.27 -8.12 3.96
CA ALA A 74 7.87 -8.21 3.56
C ALA A 74 6.97 -7.20 4.30
N LEU A 75 7.25 -6.92 5.58
CA LEU A 75 6.59 -5.89 6.37
C LEU A 75 6.92 -4.49 5.82
N ASP A 76 8.19 -4.20 5.55
CA ASP A 76 8.64 -2.94 4.94
C ASP A 76 7.96 -2.69 3.59
N GLY A 77 7.82 -3.76 2.79
CA GLY A 77 7.09 -3.72 1.53
C GLY A 77 5.59 -3.43 1.70
N ALA A 78 4.96 -3.89 2.79
CA ALA A 78 3.57 -3.55 3.11
C ALA A 78 3.44 -2.09 3.59
N ALA A 79 4.35 -1.63 4.45
CA ALA A 79 4.41 -0.25 4.93
C ALA A 79 4.58 0.73 3.75
N THR A 80 5.47 0.43 2.82
CA THR A 80 5.70 1.24 1.61
C THR A 80 4.43 1.38 0.75
N VAL A 81 3.64 0.31 0.63
CA VAL A 81 2.36 0.34 -0.11
C VAL A 81 1.35 1.26 0.57
N ILE A 82 1.23 1.15 1.90
CA ILE A 82 0.33 1.99 2.69
C ILE A 82 0.73 3.46 2.59
N LEU A 83 2.03 3.74 2.79
CA LEU A 83 2.57 5.09 2.76
C LEU A 83 2.35 5.75 1.39
N ARG A 84 2.63 5.03 0.30
CA ARG A 84 2.36 5.53 -1.05
C ARG A 84 0.89 5.92 -1.23
N GLY A 85 -0.03 5.05 -0.81
CA GLY A 85 -1.46 5.33 -0.89
C GLY A 85 -1.87 6.57 -0.08
N HIS A 86 -1.30 6.76 1.12
CA HIS A 86 -1.53 7.94 1.93
C HIS A 86 -1.02 9.22 1.26
N LEU A 87 0.21 9.19 0.70
CA LEU A 87 0.79 10.34 0.00
C LEU A 87 -0.06 10.76 -1.20
N GLU A 88 -0.50 9.80 -2.02
CA GLU A 88 -1.30 10.04 -3.22
C GLU A 88 -2.72 10.54 -2.89
N ALA A 89 -3.37 9.98 -1.86
CA ALA A 89 -4.77 10.29 -1.56
C ALA A 89 -4.97 11.48 -0.62
N HIS A 90 -4.04 11.73 0.30
CA HIS A 90 -4.23 12.69 1.39
C HIS A 90 -3.26 13.86 1.33
N VAL A 91 -1.98 13.61 1.06
CA VAL A 91 -0.98 14.68 1.03
C VAL A 91 -1.01 15.43 -0.30
N ALA A 92 -1.06 14.73 -1.43
CA ALA A 92 -1.07 15.34 -2.76
C ALA A 92 -2.31 16.23 -3.01
N THR A 93 -3.41 15.94 -2.33
CA THR A 93 -4.66 16.70 -2.42
C THR A 93 -4.86 17.69 -1.27
N ALA A 94 -3.91 17.78 -0.31
CA ALA A 94 -4.07 18.58 0.91
C ALA A 94 -4.26 20.08 0.64
N ALA A 95 -3.49 20.63 -0.32
CA ALA A 95 -3.62 22.03 -0.72
C ALA A 95 -5.03 22.38 -1.23
N THR A 96 -5.74 21.43 -1.84
CA THR A 96 -7.13 21.64 -2.31
C THR A 96 -8.15 21.59 -1.18
N ARG A 97 -7.81 20.97 -0.04
CA ARG A 97 -8.65 20.91 1.17
C ARG A 97 -8.31 22.00 2.19
N GLY A 98 -7.17 22.68 2.04
CA GLY A 98 -6.69 23.70 2.98
C GLY A 98 -6.17 23.11 4.30
N ASP A 99 -5.72 21.87 4.30
CA ASP A 99 -5.23 21.14 5.47
C ASP A 99 -3.75 20.71 5.33
N GLU A 100 -2.98 21.37 4.46
CA GLU A 100 -1.60 20.99 4.12
C GLU A 100 -0.68 20.85 5.32
N LYS A 101 -0.74 21.79 6.28
CA LYS A 101 0.11 21.77 7.46
C LYS A 101 -0.21 20.56 8.34
N GLU A 102 -1.49 20.31 8.58
CA GLU A 102 -1.95 19.19 9.40
C GLU A 102 -1.52 17.84 8.81
N ARG A 103 -1.66 17.68 7.49
CA ARG A 103 -1.28 16.45 6.78
C ARG A 103 0.23 16.23 6.76
N VAL A 104 1.03 17.30 6.65
CA VAL A 104 2.51 17.20 6.73
C VAL A 104 2.96 16.84 8.14
N ASP A 105 2.40 17.48 9.17
CA ASP A 105 2.73 17.18 10.57
C ASP A 105 2.37 15.71 10.91
N GLU A 106 1.19 15.25 10.46
CA GLU A 106 0.76 13.84 10.59
C GLU A 106 1.72 12.87 9.89
N LEU A 107 2.15 13.19 8.66
CA LEU A 107 3.12 12.38 7.92
C LEU A 107 4.46 12.29 8.67
N MET A 108 4.93 13.40 9.24
CA MET A 108 6.20 13.43 9.99
C MET A 108 6.13 12.57 11.25
N GLU A 109 4.98 12.46 11.91
CA GLU A 109 4.79 11.53 13.01
C GLU A 109 4.87 10.07 12.54
N VAL A 110 4.26 9.74 11.40
CA VAL A 110 4.28 8.37 10.85
C VAL A 110 5.68 7.93 10.44
N LEU A 111 6.48 8.82 9.83
CA LEU A 111 7.85 8.51 9.39
C LEU A 111 8.82 8.17 10.53
N LYS A 112 8.45 8.38 11.80
CA LYS A 112 9.25 7.92 12.94
C LYS A 112 9.22 6.39 13.11
N TYR A 113 8.25 5.73 12.48
CA TYR A 113 7.98 4.30 12.63
C TYR A 113 8.27 3.50 11.35
N VAL A 114 8.71 4.15 10.28
CA VAL A 114 9.02 3.56 8.97
C VAL A 114 10.50 3.74 8.68
#